data_AF-S8DXE3-F1
#
_entry.id   AF-S8DXE3-F1
#
_cell.length_a   1.000
_cell.length_b   1.000
_cell.length_c   1.000
_cell.angle_alpha   90.00
_cell.angle_beta   90.00
_cell.angle_gamma   90.00
#
_symmetry.space_group_name_H-M   'P 1'
#
loop_
_entity.id
_entity.type
_entity.pdbx_description
1 polymer ?
#
loop_
_entity_poly.entity_id
_entity_poly.type
_entity_poly.pdbx_seq_one_letter_code
_entity_poly.pdbx_strand_id
1 'polypeptide(L)'
;MLRGRLPGRVNLRTRTFEDELAFHIACTKIMFIDAQDQTIKPNGLKSETSVFDVFPFTKCFAVLELEIAMLKLRSHESLLVSYAYTV
;
A
#
# COMPACT_ATOMS: atom_id res chain seq x y z
N MET A 1 -10.95 37.72 -8.96
CA MET A 1 -10.90 36.28 -9.32
C MET A 1 -9.46 35.93 -9.70
N LEU A 2 -8.68 35.37 -8.77
CA LEU A 2 -7.31 34.91 -9.02
C LEU A 2 -7.33 33.37 -8.94
N ARG A 3 -7.37 32.69 -10.10
CA ARG A 3 -7.20 31.23 -10.15
C ARG A 3 -5.71 30.94 -10.01
N GLY A 4 -5.29 30.50 -8.83
CA GLY A 4 -3.95 30.00 -8.56
C GLY A 4 -3.64 28.81 -9.45
N ARG A 5 -2.53 28.90 -10.19
CA ARG A 5 -1.95 27.83 -11.00
C ARG A 5 -1.35 26.81 -10.03
N LEU A 6 -1.96 25.63 -9.89
CA LEU A 6 -1.37 24.53 -9.12
C LEU A 6 0.01 24.21 -9.71
N PRO A 7 1.08 24.11 -8.89
CA PRO A 7 2.40 23.77 -9.40
C PRO A 7 2.33 22.38 -10.04
N GLY A 8 2.97 22.26 -11.19
CA GLY A 8 2.95 21.07 -12.03
C GLY A 8 3.19 19.81 -11.21
N ARG A 9 2.32 18.81 -11.46
CA ARG A 9 2.44 17.44 -10.98
C ARG A 9 3.90 17.02 -11.07
N VAL A 10 4.55 16.83 -9.92
CA VAL A 10 5.92 16.32 -9.86
C VAL A 10 5.91 14.97 -10.56
N ASN A 11 6.51 14.90 -11.75
CA ASN A 11 6.68 13.65 -12.46
C ASN A 11 7.91 12.96 -11.85
N LEU A 12 7.67 12.24 -10.74
CA LEU A 12 8.61 11.29 -10.19
C LEU A 12 8.77 10.20 -11.26
N ARG A 13 9.82 10.30 -12.07
CA ARG A 13 10.16 9.31 -13.09
C ARG A 13 10.61 8.02 -12.39
N THR A 14 9.68 7.23 -11.88
CA THR A 14 9.92 5.82 -11.56
C THR A 14 10.07 5.11 -12.90
N ARG A 15 11.29 4.68 -13.26
CA ARG A 15 11.45 3.74 -14.36
C ARG A 15 10.65 2.49 -13.97
N THR A 16 9.74 2.08 -14.83
CA THR A 16 8.58 1.22 -14.57
C THR A 16 8.99 -0.23 -14.25
N PHE A 17 9.35 -0.51 -13.00
CA PHE A 17 9.42 -1.88 -12.47
C PHE A 17 8.06 -2.37 -11.95
N GLU A 18 6.98 -1.59 -12.17
CA GLU A 18 5.62 -1.98 -11.80
C GLU A 18 5.21 -3.33 -12.41
N ASP A 19 5.61 -3.59 -13.66
CA ASP A 19 5.35 -4.86 -14.35
C ASP A 19 6.20 -6.03 -13.81
N GLU A 20 7.25 -5.74 -13.05
CA GLU A 20 8.13 -6.74 -12.42
C GLU A 20 7.70 -7.05 -10.97
N LEU A 21 6.74 -6.30 -10.41
CA LEU A 21 6.23 -6.55 -9.06
C LEU A 21 5.35 -7.80 -9.04
N ALA A 22 5.55 -8.64 -8.01
CA ALA A 22 4.78 -9.86 -7.84
C ALA A 22 3.35 -9.55 -7.37
N PHE A 23 2.38 -10.26 -7.94
CA PHE A 23 1.00 -10.25 -7.44
C PHE A 23 0.83 -11.28 -6.33
N HIS A 24 0.52 -10.81 -5.13
CA HIS A 24 0.13 -11.65 -4.00
C HIS A 24 -1.36 -11.93 -4.09
N ILE A 25 -1.76 -13.21 -4.02
CA ILE A 25 -3.16 -13.63 -4.13
C ILE A 25 -3.68 -14.05 -2.76
N ALA A 26 -4.76 -13.42 -2.32
CA ALA A 26 -5.45 -13.74 -1.07
C ALA A 26 -6.90 -14.20 -1.33
N CYS A 27 -7.31 -15.28 -0.67
CA CYS A 27 -8.71 -15.68 -0.63
C CYS A 27 -9.49 -14.75 0.30
N THR A 28 -10.47 -14.02 -0.22
CA THR A 28 -11.31 -13.10 0.55
C THR A 28 -12.78 -13.27 0.19
N LYS A 29 -13.68 -12.88 1.08
CA LYS A 29 -15.11 -12.83 0.74
C LYS A 29 -15.40 -11.51 0.06
N ILE A 30 -15.54 -11.54 -1.27
CA ILE A 30 -15.83 -10.35 -2.08
C ILE A 30 -17.34 -10.18 -2.11
N MET A 31 -17.82 -9.06 -1.58
CA MET A 31 -19.24 -8.72 -1.66
C MET A 31 -19.57 -8.20 -3.06
N PHE A 32 -20.60 -8.75 -3.71
CA PHE A 32 -21.10 -8.26 -5.00
C PHE A 32 -22.63 -8.35 -5.07
N ILE A 33 -23.22 -7.63 -6.02
CA ILE A 33 -24.66 -7.63 -6.30
C ILE A 33 -24.91 -8.62 -7.46
N ASP A 34 -25.79 -9.59 -7.26
CA ASP A 34 -26.15 -10.57 -8.28
C ASP A 34 -27.16 -10.03 -9.32
N ALA A 35 -27.57 -10.89 -10.27
CA ALA A 35 -28.52 -10.52 -11.32
C ALA A 35 -29.96 -10.31 -10.80
N GLN A 36 -30.21 -10.61 -9.52
CA GLN A 36 -31.48 -10.50 -8.82
C GLN A 36 -31.47 -9.34 -7.82
N ASP A 37 -30.49 -8.44 -7.92
CA ASP A 37 -30.25 -7.31 -7.02
C ASP A 37 -29.99 -7.70 -5.56
N GLN A 38 -29.53 -8.92 -5.30
CA GLN A 38 -29.20 -9.39 -3.96
C GLN A 38 -27.69 -9.25 -3.68
N THR A 39 -27.37 -8.80 -2.46
CA THR A 39 -25.99 -8.71 -2.00
C THR A 39 -25.51 -10.07 -1.52
N ILE A 40 -24.55 -10.66 -2.23
CA ILE A 40 -23.96 -11.94 -1.88
C ILE A 40 -22.45 -11.81 -1.64
N LYS A 41 -21.90 -12.71 -0.81
CA LYS A 41 -20.49 -12.72 -0.39
C LYS A 41 -19.84 -14.06 -0.74
N PRO A 42 -19.62 -14.36 -2.03
CA PRO A 42 -18.85 -15.54 -2.43
C PRO A 42 -17.40 -15.47 -1.95
N ASN A 43 -16.75 -16.63 -1.97
CA ASN A 43 -15.30 -16.68 -1.92
C ASN A 43 -14.75 -16.14 -3.25
N GLY A 44 -13.90 -15.12 -3.17
CA GLY A 44 -13.19 -14.53 -4.29
C GLY A 44 -11.69 -14.46 -4.02
N LEU A 45 -10.94 -14.13 -5.07
CA LEU A 45 -9.50 -13.91 -4.99
C LEU A 45 -9.22 -12.42 -5.12
N LYS A 46 -8.42 -11.88 -4.20
CA LYS A 46 -7.92 -10.51 -4.26
C LYS A 46 -6.43 -10.55 -4.57
N SER A 47 -6.03 -9.80 -5.58
CA SER A 47 -4.63 -9.61 -5.92
C SER A 47 -4.15 -8.26 -5.41
N GLU A 48 -2.99 -8.24 -4.76
CA GLU A 48 -2.35 -7.05 -4.23
C GLU A 48 -0.85 -7.08 -4.50
N THR A 49 -0.23 -5.92 -4.70
CA THR A 49 1.22 -5.74 -4.76
C THR A 49 1.70 -5.13 -3.45
N SER A 50 2.80 -5.61 -2.89
CA SER A 50 3.35 -5.08 -1.64
C SER A 50 4.36 -3.99 -1.90
N VAL A 51 4.35 -2.93 -1.08
CA VAL A 51 5.40 -1.88 -1.15
C VAL A 51 6.80 -2.46 -0.87
N PHE A 52 6.88 -3.56 -0.14
CA PHE A 52 8.15 -4.23 0.17
C PHE A 52 8.73 -4.99 -1.03
N ASP A 53 7.93 -5.28 -2.06
CA ASP A 53 8.40 -5.98 -3.26
C ASP A 53 9.38 -5.13 -4.07
N VAL A 54 9.54 -3.83 -3.73
CA VAL A 54 10.52 -2.94 -4.37
C VAL A 54 11.94 -3.09 -3.80
N PHE A 55 12.10 -3.72 -2.63
CA PHE A 55 13.40 -3.81 -1.95
C PHE A 55 14.51 -4.49 -2.78
N PRO A 56 14.25 -5.56 -3.55
CA PRO A 56 15.26 -6.17 -4.41
C PRO A 56 15.84 -5.22 -5.47
N PHE A 57 15.14 -4.15 -5.86
CA PHE A 57 15.62 -3.18 -6.84
C PHE A 57 16.53 -2.09 -6.23
N THR A 58 16.70 -2.08 -4.90
CA THR A 58 17.57 -1.12 -4.22
C THR A 58 19.04 -1.54 -4.32
N LYS A 59 19.94 -0.59 -4.56
CA LYS A 59 21.40 -0.85 -4.60
C LYS A 59 22.01 -0.99 -3.21
N CYS A 60 21.45 -0.27 -2.25
CA CYS A 60 21.89 -0.25 -0.87
C CYS A 60 20.65 -0.47 0.00
N PHE A 61 20.74 -1.44 0.89
CA PHE A 61 19.66 -1.80 1.80
C PHE A 61 20.22 -1.86 3.22
N ALA A 62 19.62 -1.11 4.13
CA ALA A 62 19.99 -1.07 5.54
C ALA A 62 18.75 -1.32 6.40
N VAL A 63 18.92 -2.09 7.48
CA VAL A 63 17.86 -2.42 8.44
C VAL A 63 18.14 -1.68 9.74
N LEU A 64 17.13 -0.99 10.27
CA LEU A 64 17.20 -0.34 11.58
C LEU A 64 16.30 -1.10 12.55
N GLU A 65 16.91 -1.74 13.54
CA GLU A 65 16.17 -2.34 14.66
C GLU A 65 15.80 -1.24 15.65
N LEU A 66 14.52 -1.20 16.04
CA LEU A 66 14.00 -0.25 17.01
C LEU A 66 13.36 -1.01 18.17
N GLU A 67 13.72 -0.63 19.39
CA GLU A 67 13.01 -1.08 20.58
C GLU A 67 11.70 -0.30 20.71
N ILE A 68 10.57 -0.99 20.54
CA ILE A 68 9.25 -0.37 20.74
C ILE A 68 9.01 -0.29 22.25
N ALA A 69 9.45 0.81 22.87
CA ALA A 69 8.99 1.18 24.20
C ALA A 69 7.49 1.50 24.12
N MET A 70 6.65 0.69 24.79
CA MET A 70 5.20 0.84 24.77
C MET A 70 4.73 2.22 25.27
N LEU A 71 4.44 3.14 24.36
CA LEU A 71 3.42 4.15 24.59
C LEU A 71 2.07 3.45 24.47
N LYS A 72 1.55 2.98 25.60
CA LYS A 72 0.20 2.44 25.74
C LYS A 72 -0.83 3.57 25.60
N LEU A 73 -0.93 4.20 24.43
CA LEU A 73 -2.04 5.08 24.12
C LEU A 73 -3.21 4.20 23.64
N ARG A 74 -4.11 4.01 24.59
CA ARG A 74 -5.42 3.41 24.42
C ARG A 74 -6.26 4.31 23.50
N SER A 75 -6.58 3.80 22.32
CA SER A 75 -7.90 3.91 21.65
C SER A 75 -7.69 3.90 20.14
N HIS A 76 -8.21 2.86 19.50
CA HIS A 76 -8.66 2.78 18.10
C HIS A 76 -8.04 3.79 17.11
N GLU A 77 -7.07 3.30 16.33
CA GLU A 77 -6.94 3.46 14.87
C GLU A 77 -5.45 3.48 14.46
N SER A 78 -5.07 2.44 13.71
CA SER A 78 -4.18 2.54 12.53
C SER A 78 -2.91 3.39 12.68
N LEU A 79 -1.96 3.00 13.53
CA LEU A 79 -0.59 3.50 13.40
C LEU A 79 0.23 2.53 12.56
N LEU A 80 0.08 2.70 11.24
CA LEU A 80 1.04 2.25 10.25
C LEU A 80 2.32 3.07 10.49
N VAL A 81 3.22 2.54 11.32
CA VAL A 81 4.50 3.18 11.63
C VAL A 81 5.36 3.12 10.36
N SER A 82 5.23 4.17 9.55
CA SER A 82 6.09 4.49 8.44
C SER A 82 7.49 4.79 8.96
N TYR A 83 8.41 3.84 8.87
CA TYR A 83 9.85 4.09 8.96
C TYR A 83 10.57 3.24 7.90
N ALA A 84 10.77 3.82 6.72
CA ALA A 84 11.83 3.42 5.81
C ALA A 84 12.59 4.71 5.45
N TYR A 85 13.68 4.97 6.17
CA TYR A 85 14.61 6.04 5.80
C TYR A 85 15.41 5.55 4.60
N THR A 86 15.22 6.19 3.45
CA THR A 86 16.10 6.04 2.30
C THR A 86 17.34 6.90 2.55
N VAL A 87 18.52 6.27 2.58
CA VAL A 87 19.82 6.93 2.35
C VAL A 87 20.30 6.54 0.97
#